data_AF-A0A9K3Q0V0-F1
#
_entry.id   AF-A0A9K3Q0V0-F1
#
_cell.length_a   1.000
_cell.length_b   1.000
_cell.length_c   1.000
_cell.angle_alpha   90.00
_cell.angle_beta   90.00
_cell.angle_gamma   90.00
#
_symmetry.space_group_name_H-M   'P 1'
#
loop_
_entity.id
_entity.type
_entity.pdbx_description
1 polymer ?
#
loop_
_entity_poly.entity_id
_entity_poly.type
_entity_poly.pdbx_seq_one_letter_code
_entity_poly.pdbx_strand_id
1 'polypeptide(L)'
;MDSLAKLLLQCAILTAFLVNSPLTKVEGSFDESTSLPEFTALVDWIRSHEGGFVDDRLAVLSIPLDNSNSTFYRGVFTTGVVHPGERLCYIPWATIIGPRGFRPEFDAPLVDTAFHLSHELKYGETSPFAPYLKVIGQQQITNPSSWSLSGRALFQQMIGDVLPPHHFDRHVEWFVQHYGMNSDLMKAFFWVSNRAMQADTGNQWLLVPLVDQYNHHSDDGKVNTARFASRGNGFEVIATKFVQAGSELYTKYWGDYTHFFFEEFGFVEEYPQRWEFDLRHVGGSVLEVRLSPIQNATNPKQFHLEWFTDTPDIASMDIMKRELIRLQEFERVYLKDLDSYHSVPKTEKDLILGYHRALMTALDQVVVAASAGERSEEEECIAEMAVTCLGESRRKLSP
;
A
#
# COMPACT_ATOMS: atom_id res chain seq x y z
N MET A 1 -30.88 6.84 28.66
CA MET A 1 -29.56 7.20 29.20
C MET A 1 -28.58 6.00 29.20
N ASP A 2 -29.02 4.77 29.46
CA ASP A 2 -28.13 3.58 29.49
C ASP A 2 -27.49 3.17 28.16
N SER A 3 -28.08 3.52 27.02
CA SER A 3 -27.52 3.17 25.70
C SER A 3 -26.30 4.02 25.32
N LEU A 4 -26.28 5.30 25.71
CA LEU A 4 -25.20 6.22 25.37
C LEU A 4 -23.96 5.95 26.23
N ALA A 5 -24.16 5.60 27.50
CA ALA A 5 -23.07 5.22 28.40
C ALA A 5 -22.39 3.90 27.98
N LYS A 6 -23.14 2.93 27.44
CA LYS A 6 -22.58 1.69 26.88
C LYS A 6 -21.79 1.92 25.60
N LEU A 7 -22.28 2.81 24.71
CA LEU A 7 -21.58 3.19 23.48
C LEU A 7 -20.26 3.92 23.80
N LEU A 8 -20.28 4.86 24.74
CA LEU A 8 -19.08 5.60 25.17
C LEU A 8 -18.05 4.70 25.87
N LEU A 9 -18.50 3.69 26.64
CA LEU A 9 -17.62 2.72 27.29
C LEU A 9 -17.00 1.73 26.28
N GLN A 10 -17.74 1.33 25.24
CA GLN A 10 -17.19 0.51 24.15
C GLN A 10 -16.16 1.28 23.32
N CYS A 11 -16.40 2.56 23.02
CA CYS A 11 -15.41 3.42 22.36
C CYS A 11 -14.14 3.61 23.21
N ALA A 12 -14.27 3.73 24.55
CA ALA A 12 -13.12 3.86 25.45
C ALA A 12 -12.25 2.59 25.51
N ILE A 13 -12.85 1.40 25.47
CA ILE A 13 -12.13 0.12 25.50
C ILE A 13 -11.40 -0.16 24.17
N LEU A 14 -12.00 0.20 23.03
CA LEU A 14 -11.31 0.20 21.72
C LEU A 14 -10.17 1.23 21.66
N THR A 15 -10.28 2.31 22.43
CA THR A 15 -9.24 3.34 22.48
C THR A 15 -7.98 2.86 23.20
N ALA A 16 -8.09 2.00 24.23
CA ALA A 16 -6.94 1.52 25.01
C ALA A 16 -6.08 0.45 24.29
N PHE A 17 -6.63 -0.30 23.34
CA PHE A 17 -5.89 -1.35 22.61
C PHE A 17 -5.11 -0.84 21.38
N LEU A 18 -5.43 0.36 20.88
CA LEU A 18 -4.84 0.91 19.65
C LEU A 18 -3.75 1.98 19.91
N VAL A 19 -3.43 2.27 21.18
CA VAL A 19 -2.51 3.36 21.58
C VAL A 19 -1.03 2.93 21.68
N ASN A 20 -0.72 1.64 21.44
CA ASN A 20 0.64 1.07 21.62
C ASN A 20 1.36 0.65 20.33
N SER A 21 1.16 1.33 19.21
CA SER A 21 2.18 1.33 18.14
C SER A 21 2.81 2.71 18.03
N PRO A 22 3.78 3.04 18.88
CA PRO A 22 4.68 4.11 18.56
C PRO A 22 5.56 3.59 17.41
N LEU A 23 5.36 4.10 16.19
CA LEU A 23 6.48 4.27 15.26
C LEU A 23 7.38 5.34 15.88
N THR A 24 8.09 4.98 16.96
CA THR A 24 9.28 5.72 17.39
C THR A 24 10.17 5.79 16.17
N LYS A 25 10.60 7.00 15.78
CA LYS A 25 11.78 7.17 14.95
C LYS A 25 12.85 6.24 15.52
N VAL A 26 13.12 5.15 14.83
CA VAL A 26 14.27 4.32 15.13
C VAL A 26 15.44 5.16 14.66
N GLU A 27 15.94 6.03 15.54
CA GLU A 27 17.29 6.59 15.44
C GLU A 27 18.27 5.45 15.71
N GLY A 28 18.22 4.42 14.86
CA GLY A 28 19.18 3.34 14.85
C GLY A 28 20.44 3.89 14.23
N SER A 29 21.54 3.86 14.96
CA SER A 29 22.86 3.96 14.37
C SER A 29 22.93 2.97 13.21
N PHE A 30 23.19 3.46 12.00
CA PHE A 30 23.40 2.63 10.83
C PHE A 30 24.52 1.63 11.12
N ASP A 31 24.16 0.35 11.28
CA ASP A 31 25.12 -0.72 11.44
C ASP A 31 25.39 -1.31 10.06
N GLU A 32 26.57 -1.03 9.51
CA GLU A 32 27.03 -1.55 8.21
C GLU A 32 26.94 -3.09 8.12
N SER A 33 26.93 -3.80 9.25
CA SER A 33 26.77 -5.26 9.29
C SER A 33 25.38 -5.76 8.88
N THR A 34 24.42 -4.86 8.65
CA THR A 34 23.07 -5.20 8.17
C THR A 34 22.94 -5.31 6.64
N SER A 35 24.00 -4.98 5.89
CA SER A 35 24.01 -5.19 4.44
C SER A 35 24.03 -6.69 4.10
N LEU A 36 23.07 -7.12 3.27
CA LEU A 36 22.97 -8.52 2.86
C LEU A 36 24.11 -8.87 1.90
N PRO A 37 24.88 -9.96 2.10
CA PRO A 37 25.94 -10.37 1.16
C PRO A 37 25.44 -10.53 -0.28
N GLU A 38 24.18 -10.94 -0.46
CA GLU A 38 23.54 -11.05 -1.76
C GLU A 38 23.33 -9.68 -2.43
N PHE A 39 23.17 -8.61 -1.66
CA PHE A 39 23.08 -7.26 -2.20
C PHE A 39 24.42 -6.79 -2.76
N THR A 40 25.54 -7.02 -2.05
CA THR A 40 26.88 -6.73 -2.58
C THR A 40 27.12 -7.47 -3.90
N ALA A 41 26.78 -8.77 -3.94
CA ALA A 41 26.91 -9.57 -5.15
C ALA A 41 26.02 -9.05 -6.31
N LEU A 42 24.81 -8.56 -6.00
CA LEU A 42 23.92 -7.94 -6.98
C LEU A 42 24.54 -6.64 -7.54
N VAL A 43 25.06 -5.78 -6.68
CA VAL A 43 25.69 -4.50 -7.06
C VAL A 43 26.92 -4.74 -7.93
N ASP A 44 27.79 -5.66 -7.53
CA ASP A 44 28.99 -6.03 -8.30
C ASP A 44 28.63 -6.58 -9.68
N TRP A 45 27.59 -7.41 -9.76
CA TRP A 45 27.08 -7.94 -11.02
C TRP A 45 26.48 -6.85 -11.93
N ILE A 46 25.76 -5.87 -11.38
CA ILE A 46 25.28 -4.72 -12.17
C ILE A 46 26.47 -3.94 -12.73
N ARG A 47 27.46 -3.62 -11.87
CA ARG A 47 28.67 -2.86 -12.24
C ARG A 47 29.58 -3.58 -13.24
N SER A 48 29.50 -4.91 -13.31
CA SER A 48 30.28 -5.70 -14.28
C SER A 48 29.73 -5.62 -15.71
N HIS A 49 28.53 -5.08 -15.91
CA HIS A 49 27.93 -4.89 -17.23
C HIS A 49 28.25 -3.50 -17.79
N GLU A 50 28.31 -3.38 -19.11
CA GLU A 50 28.62 -2.11 -19.78
C GLU A 50 27.62 -1.01 -19.37
N GLY A 51 28.15 0.11 -18.89
CA GLY A 51 27.37 1.25 -18.40
C GLY A 51 26.69 1.05 -17.05
N GLY A 52 26.78 -0.14 -16.44
CA GLY A 52 26.17 -0.43 -15.15
C GLY A 52 26.73 0.45 -14.05
N PHE A 53 25.83 1.07 -13.28
CA PHE A 53 26.20 2.01 -12.22
C PHE A 53 25.28 1.83 -11.02
N VAL A 54 25.86 1.85 -9.82
CA VAL A 54 25.15 1.94 -8.56
C VAL A 54 25.98 2.87 -7.69
N ASP A 55 25.37 3.86 -7.06
CA ASP A 55 26.08 4.78 -6.17
C ASP A 55 26.58 4.04 -4.91
N ASP A 56 27.84 4.24 -4.52
CA ASP A 56 28.45 3.58 -3.36
C ASP A 56 27.79 3.95 -2.03
N ARG A 57 26.99 5.02 -2.01
CA ARG A 57 26.20 5.41 -0.85
C ARG A 57 24.93 4.59 -0.68
N LEU A 58 24.55 3.72 -1.62
CA LEU A 58 23.32 2.94 -1.50
C LEU A 58 23.51 1.66 -0.68
N ALA A 59 22.55 1.38 0.19
CA ALA A 59 22.46 0.13 0.95
C ALA A 59 21.02 -0.41 0.91
N VAL A 60 20.86 -1.72 0.73
CA VAL A 60 19.58 -2.38 1.00
C VAL A 60 19.57 -2.89 2.43
N LEU A 61 18.65 -2.37 3.23
CA LEU A 61 18.49 -2.74 4.64
C LEU A 61 17.24 -3.57 4.83
N SER A 62 17.26 -4.48 5.80
CA SER A 62 16.08 -5.17 6.32
C SER A 62 15.74 -4.60 7.69
N ILE A 63 14.61 -3.90 7.82
CA ILE A 63 14.20 -3.24 9.04
C ILE A 63 13.07 -4.04 9.70
N PRO A 64 13.20 -4.40 10.99
CA PRO A 64 12.12 -5.05 11.73
C PRO A 64 10.88 -4.15 11.76
N LEU A 65 9.72 -4.70 11.37
CA LEU A 65 8.44 -3.99 11.46
C LEU A 65 7.89 -3.93 12.90
N ASP A 66 8.34 -4.85 13.73
CA ASP A 66 7.96 -4.95 15.13
C ASP A 66 9.15 -5.42 15.98
N ASN A 67 8.95 -5.49 17.29
CA ASN A 67 9.96 -6.02 18.22
C ASN A 67 10.15 -7.54 18.09
N SER A 68 9.47 -8.23 17.16
CA SER A 68 9.42 -9.69 17.13
C SER A 68 10.56 -10.34 16.35
N ASN A 69 11.47 -9.57 15.73
CA ASN A 69 12.54 -10.07 14.86
C ASN A 69 12.06 -11.07 13.78
N SER A 70 10.76 -11.12 13.48
CA SER A 70 10.16 -12.14 12.61
C SER A 70 9.65 -11.55 11.30
N THR A 71 9.32 -10.27 11.28
CA THR A 71 8.84 -9.53 10.12
C THR A 71 9.76 -8.37 9.83
N PHE A 72 10.29 -8.33 8.61
CA PHE A 72 11.17 -7.27 8.14
C PHE A 72 10.62 -6.70 6.85
N TYR A 73 10.71 -5.39 6.68
CA TYR A 73 10.60 -4.79 5.37
C TYR A 73 12.00 -4.51 4.82
N ARG A 74 12.15 -4.61 3.49
CA ARG A 74 13.39 -4.25 2.80
C ARG A 74 13.21 -2.92 2.11
N GLY A 75 14.21 -2.07 2.16
CA GLY A 75 14.20 -0.79 1.46
C GLY A 75 15.61 -0.38 1.04
N VAL A 76 15.70 0.59 0.14
CA VAL A 76 16.97 1.20 -0.27
C VAL A 76 17.20 2.46 0.55
N PHE A 77 18.34 2.53 1.21
CA PHE A 77 18.77 3.63 2.06
C PHE A 77 20.04 4.24 1.50
N THR A 78 20.29 5.50 1.87
CA THR A 78 21.58 6.14 1.62
C THR A 78 22.45 6.14 2.89
N THR A 79 23.74 5.85 2.77
CA THR A 79 24.75 5.94 3.82
C THR A 79 25.42 7.32 3.86
N GLY A 80 25.20 8.12 2.81
CA GLY A 80 25.72 9.47 2.67
C GLY A 80 24.64 10.48 2.33
N VAL A 81 25.02 11.76 2.32
CA VAL A 81 24.15 12.82 1.80
C VAL A 81 24.03 12.66 0.28
N VAL A 82 22.83 12.83 -0.27
CA VAL A 82 22.54 12.81 -1.72
C VAL A 82 21.85 14.12 -2.11
N HIS A 83 22.28 14.72 -3.23
CA HIS A 83 21.69 15.95 -3.75
C HIS A 83 20.68 15.72 -4.87
N PRO A 84 19.71 16.64 -5.08
CA PRO A 84 18.79 16.56 -6.21
C PRO A 84 19.53 16.50 -7.55
N GLY A 85 19.06 15.65 -8.47
CA GLY A 85 19.64 15.44 -9.80
C GLY A 85 20.79 14.44 -9.83
N GLU A 86 21.30 13.98 -8.68
CA GLU A 86 22.31 12.93 -8.64
C GLU A 86 21.72 11.61 -9.14
N ARG A 87 22.47 10.94 -10.03
CA ARG A 87 22.17 9.58 -10.45
C ARG A 87 22.46 8.63 -9.29
N LEU A 88 21.48 7.81 -8.95
CA LEU A 88 21.55 6.80 -7.89
C LEU A 88 21.95 5.44 -8.44
N CYS A 89 21.36 5.04 -9.57
CA CYS A 89 21.75 3.83 -10.28
C CYS A 89 21.41 3.92 -11.77
N TYR A 90 22.10 3.10 -12.56
CA TYR A 90 21.78 2.78 -13.93
C TYR A 90 21.88 1.26 -14.12
N ILE A 91 20.76 0.64 -14.48
CA ILE A 91 20.59 -0.80 -14.65
C ILE A 91 20.63 -1.12 -16.14
N PRO A 92 21.70 -1.75 -16.66
CA PRO A 92 21.82 -2.06 -18.07
C PRO A 92 20.73 -3.02 -18.53
N TRP A 93 20.23 -2.85 -19.75
CA TRP A 93 19.16 -3.70 -20.29
C TRP A 93 19.46 -5.20 -20.24
N ALA A 94 20.74 -5.59 -20.43
CA ALA A 94 21.18 -6.99 -20.37
C ALA A 94 20.96 -7.68 -19.00
N THR A 95 20.77 -6.90 -17.93
CA THR A 95 20.53 -7.40 -16.57
C THR A 95 19.04 -7.48 -16.21
N ILE A 96 18.15 -6.98 -17.06
CA ILE A 96 16.71 -6.90 -16.81
C ILE A 96 16.02 -8.18 -17.30
N ILE A 97 15.13 -8.74 -16.48
CA ILE A 97 14.27 -9.85 -16.91
C ILE A 97 12.98 -9.26 -17.47
N GLY A 98 12.82 -9.40 -18.79
CA GLY A 98 11.59 -9.04 -19.51
C GLY A 98 11.05 -10.20 -20.35
N PRO A 99 10.10 -9.95 -21.25
CA PRO A 99 9.55 -10.95 -22.19
C PRO A 99 10.64 -11.58 -23.08
N ARG A 100 10.61 -12.91 -23.28
CA ARG A 100 11.55 -13.62 -24.16
C ARG A 100 11.26 -13.42 -25.64
N GLY A 101 12.31 -13.34 -26.45
CA GLY A 101 12.17 -13.31 -27.91
C GLY A 101 11.52 -12.03 -28.44
N PHE A 102 11.86 -10.91 -27.79
CA PHE A 102 11.23 -9.62 -27.95
C PHE A 102 10.91 -9.25 -29.41
N ARG A 103 9.64 -8.96 -29.67
CA ARG A 103 9.19 -8.34 -30.91
C ARG A 103 8.73 -6.91 -30.61
N PRO A 104 9.35 -5.90 -31.24
CA PRO A 104 9.07 -4.47 -31.03
C PRO A 104 7.63 -4.00 -31.08
N GLU A 105 6.76 -4.79 -31.70
CA GLU A 105 5.43 -4.42 -32.16
C GLU A 105 4.31 -5.01 -31.30
N PHE A 106 4.64 -5.83 -30.29
CA PHE A 106 3.65 -6.49 -29.46
C PHE A 106 3.71 -5.96 -28.03
N ASP A 107 2.54 -5.56 -27.52
CA ASP A 107 2.30 -5.44 -26.08
C ASP A 107 2.71 -6.76 -25.44
N ALA A 108 3.67 -6.69 -24.52
CA ALA A 108 4.22 -7.88 -23.93
C ALA A 108 3.55 -8.11 -22.57
N PRO A 109 2.55 -9.01 -22.50
CA PRO A 109 1.79 -9.20 -21.29
C PRO A 109 2.69 -9.62 -20.14
N LEU A 110 2.31 -9.24 -18.92
CA LEU A 110 2.99 -9.56 -17.66
C LEU A 110 3.44 -11.03 -17.57
N VAL A 111 2.63 -11.93 -18.11
CA VAL A 111 2.88 -13.37 -18.14
C VAL A 111 4.12 -13.77 -18.95
N ASP A 112 4.50 -13.04 -20.00
CA ASP A 112 5.69 -13.38 -20.78
C ASP A 112 6.98 -13.17 -19.96
N THR A 113 7.00 -12.12 -19.15
CA THR A 113 8.06 -11.91 -18.16
C THR A 113 8.03 -13.00 -17.08
N ALA A 114 6.84 -13.45 -16.67
CA ALA A 114 6.72 -14.58 -15.75
C ALA A 114 7.25 -15.90 -16.34
N PHE A 115 7.00 -16.17 -17.62
CA PHE A 115 7.60 -17.30 -18.33
C PHE A 115 9.11 -17.20 -18.39
N HIS A 116 9.64 -16.00 -18.66
CA HIS A 116 11.09 -15.79 -18.64
C HIS A 116 11.67 -16.07 -17.24
N LEU A 117 11.11 -15.43 -16.20
CA LEU A 117 11.55 -15.65 -14.83
C LEU A 117 11.45 -17.13 -14.42
N SER A 118 10.33 -17.78 -14.71
CA SER A 118 10.12 -19.21 -14.44
C SER A 118 11.18 -20.09 -15.10
N HIS A 119 11.62 -19.72 -16.30
CA HIS A 119 12.70 -20.42 -16.98
C HIS A 119 14.06 -20.16 -16.33
N GLU A 120 14.38 -18.91 -16.00
CA GLU A 120 15.66 -18.55 -15.36
C GLU A 120 15.82 -19.20 -13.97
N LEU A 121 14.73 -19.29 -13.21
CA LEU A 121 14.70 -19.99 -11.93
C LEU A 121 15.10 -21.47 -12.05
N LYS A 122 14.85 -22.13 -13.19
CA LYS A 122 15.25 -23.53 -13.41
C LYS A 122 16.75 -23.69 -13.63
N TYR A 123 17.43 -22.66 -14.12
CA TYR A 123 18.89 -22.66 -14.23
C TYR A 123 19.59 -22.32 -12.91
N GLY A 124 18.90 -21.61 -12.00
CA GLY A 124 19.45 -21.25 -10.69
C GLY A 124 20.80 -20.54 -10.84
N GLU A 125 21.85 -21.11 -10.27
CA GLU A 125 23.21 -20.56 -10.29
C GLU A 125 23.84 -20.43 -11.69
N THR A 126 23.36 -21.21 -12.68
CA THR A 126 23.87 -21.11 -14.05
C THR A 126 23.09 -20.09 -14.89
N SER A 127 22.05 -19.46 -14.33
CA SER A 127 21.35 -18.37 -15.02
C SER A 127 22.28 -17.16 -15.13
N PRO A 128 22.28 -16.43 -16.27
CA PRO A 128 22.96 -15.14 -16.36
C PRO A 128 22.42 -14.11 -15.34
N PHE A 129 21.21 -14.33 -14.80
CA PHE A 129 20.57 -13.48 -13.79
C PHE A 129 20.75 -14.02 -12.36
N ALA A 130 21.60 -15.02 -12.12
CA ALA A 130 21.72 -15.70 -10.83
C ALA A 130 21.86 -14.75 -9.62
N PRO A 131 22.66 -13.65 -9.66
CA PRO A 131 22.74 -12.70 -8.55
C PRO A 131 21.39 -12.05 -8.22
N TYR A 132 20.61 -11.67 -9.23
CA TYR A 132 19.27 -11.13 -9.02
C TYR A 132 18.27 -12.19 -8.56
N LEU A 133 18.33 -13.40 -9.11
CA LEU A 133 17.46 -14.52 -8.70
C LEU A 133 17.63 -14.85 -7.21
N LYS A 134 18.84 -14.73 -6.66
CA LYS A 134 19.10 -14.88 -5.22
C LYS A 134 18.36 -13.82 -4.41
N VAL A 135 18.42 -12.56 -4.82
CA VAL A 135 17.77 -11.45 -4.11
C VAL A 135 16.25 -11.57 -4.16
N ILE A 136 15.65 -11.76 -5.35
CA ILE A 136 14.20 -11.90 -5.47
C ILE A 136 13.68 -13.19 -4.80
N GLY A 137 14.47 -14.26 -4.81
CA GLY A 137 14.13 -15.53 -4.17
C GLY A 137 14.00 -15.45 -2.64
N GLN A 138 14.61 -14.44 -2.01
CA GLN A 138 14.48 -14.16 -0.57
C GLN A 138 13.22 -13.33 -0.23
N GLN A 139 12.54 -12.77 -1.23
CA GLN A 139 11.39 -11.92 -1.01
C GLN A 139 10.12 -12.74 -0.83
N GLN A 140 9.34 -12.36 0.17
CA GLN A 140 8.01 -12.90 0.38
C GLN A 140 7.03 -12.26 -0.61
N ILE A 141 6.12 -13.09 -1.11
CA ILE A 141 4.94 -12.63 -1.87
C ILE A 141 3.85 -12.42 -0.84
N THR A 142 3.39 -11.19 -0.71
CA THR A 142 2.46 -10.77 0.36
C THR A 142 1.08 -10.39 -0.16
N ASN A 143 0.86 -10.34 -1.46
CA ASN A 143 -0.44 -9.95 -2.02
C ASN A 143 -1.54 -10.96 -1.63
N PRO A 144 -2.76 -10.51 -1.28
CA PRO A 144 -3.83 -11.39 -0.81
C PRO A 144 -4.19 -12.53 -1.75
N SER A 145 -4.01 -12.37 -3.07
CA SER A 145 -4.26 -13.45 -4.03
C SER A 145 -3.35 -14.66 -3.81
N SER A 146 -2.11 -14.46 -3.33
CA SER A 146 -1.15 -15.54 -3.12
C SER A 146 -1.29 -16.24 -1.75
N TRP A 147 -2.21 -15.76 -0.90
CA TRP A 147 -2.37 -16.28 0.45
C TRP A 147 -2.95 -17.70 0.49
N SER A 148 -2.74 -18.34 1.64
CA SER A 148 -3.39 -19.61 1.99
C SER A 148 -4.91 -19.53 1.79
N LEU A 149 -5.54 -20.67 1.48
CA LEU A 149 -7.01 -20.72 1.35
C LEU A 149 -7.71 -20.21 2.61
N SER A 150 -7.19 -20.53 3.80
CA SER A 150 -7.73 -20.04 5.07
C SER A 150 -7.52 -18.54 5.28
N GLY A 151 -6.38 -17.98 4.87
CA GLY A 151 -6.13 -16.54 4.95
C GLY A 151 -7.05 -15.75 4.03
N ARG A 152 -7.22 -16.22 2.79
CA ARG A 152 -8.19 -15.63 1.84
C ARG A 152 -9.62 -15.72 2.35
N ALA A 153 -10.02 -16.85 2.93
CA ALA A 153 -11.36 -16.99 3.51
C ALA A 153 -11.59 -16.05 4.70
N LEU A 154 -10.61 -15.93 5.60
CA LEU A 154 -10.68 -14.99 6.73
C LEU A 154 -10.74 -13.53 6.25
N PHE A 155 -9.95 -13.18 5.24
CA PHE A 155 -9.94 -11.85 4.65
C PHE A 155 -11.27 -11.53 3.95
N GLN A 156 -11.81 -12.45 3.13
CA GLN A 156 -13.14 -12.32 2.52
C GLN A 156 -14.22 -12.12 3.58
N GLN A 157 -14.15 -12.85 4.70
CA GLN A 157 -15.08 -12.69 5.80
C GLN A 157 -15.00 -11.29 6.44
N MET A 158 -13.79 -10.73 6.51
CA MET A 158 -13.56 -9.38 7.04
C MET A 158 -14.14 -8.31 6.12
N ILE A 159 -13.85 -8.33 4.82
CA ILE A 159 -14.29 -7.27 3.89
C ILE A 159 -15.74 -7.46 3.41
N GLY A 160 -16.23 -8.69 3.38
CA GLY A 160 -17.53 -9.02 2.82
C GLY A 160 -17.61 -8.68 1.32
N ASP A 161 -18.83 -8.45 0.83
CA ASP A 161 -19.05 -8.07 -0.57
C ASP A 161 -19.07 -6.54 -0.77
N VAL A 162 -19.00 -5.77 0.32
CA VAL A 162 -19.25 -4.32 0.31
C VAL A 162 -17.96 -3.50 0.36
N LEU A 163 -16.96 -3.93 1.11
CA LEU A 163 -15.74 -3.15 1.33
C LEU A 163 -14.64 -3.54 0.35
N PRO A 164 -13.78 -2.61 -0.06
CA PRO A 164 -12.66 -2.92 -0.93
C PRO A 164 -11.60 -3.77 -0.20
N PRO A 165 -10.71 -4.47 -0.94
CA PRO A 165 -10.75 -4.68 -2.40
C PRO A 165 -11.78 -5.77 -2.79
N HIS A 166 -12.59 -5.53 -3.84
CA HIS A 166 -13.67 -6.45 -4.23
C HIS A 166 -13.21 -7.74 -4.94
N HIS A 167 -12.00 -7.76 -5.50
CA HIS A 167 -11.52 -8.86 -6.35
C HIS A 167 -10.07 -9.25 -6.06
N PHE A 168 -9.73 -9.38 -4.79
CA PHE A 168 -8.34 -9.60 -4.38
C PHE A 168 -7.75 -10.94 -4.83
N ASP A 169 -8.54 -11.87 -5.36
CA ASP A 169 -8.12 -13.15 -5.94
C ASP A 169 -8.04 -13.15 -7.47
N ARG A 170 -8.35 -12.02 -8.13
CA ARG A 170 -8.39 -11.88 -9.60
C ARG A 170 -7.16 -12.43 -10.30
N HIS A 171 -5.98 -12.26 -9.71
CA HIS A 171 -4.70 -12.73 -10.23
C HIS A 171 -4.63 -14.25 -10.30
N VAL A 172 -5.07 -14.95 -9.24
CA VAL A 172 -5.14 -16.42 -9.23
C VAL A 172 -6.17 -16.90 -10.23
N GLU A 173 -7.37 -16.31 -10.21
CA GLU A 173 -8.47 -16.73 -11.08
C GLU A 173 -8.08 -16.60 -12.55
N TRP A 174 -7.59 -15.43 -12.94
CA TRP A 174 -7.11 -15.17 -14.29
C TRP A 174 -6.01 -16.15 -14.68
N PHE A 175 -5.01 -16.34 -13.82
CA PHE A 175 -3.90 -17.23 -14.13
C PHE A 175 -4.35 -18.69 -14.31
N VAL A 176 -5.17 -19.20 -13.39
CA VAL A 176 -5.68 -20.58 -13.44
C VAL A 176 -6.56 -20.80 -14.67
N GLN A 177 -7.39 -19.84 -15.04
CA GLN A 177 -8.24 -19.91 -16.23
C GLN A 177 -7.43 -20.05 -17.53
N HIS A 178 -6.26 -19.41 -17.62
CA HIS A 178 -5.47 -19.36 -18.87
C HIS A 178 -4.31 -20.38 -18.91
N TYR A 179 -3.72 -20.71 -17.76
CA TYR A 179 -2.48 -21.52 -17.69
C TYR A 179 -2.61 -22.75 -16.78
N GLY A 180 -3.74 -22.92 -16.09
CA GLY A 180 -3.95 -23.98 -15.12
C GLY A 180 -3.13 -23.82 -13.83
N MET A 181 -3.15 -24.85 -12.98
CA MET A 181 -2.37 -24.87 -11.74
C MET A 181 -0.93 -25.34 -12.00
N ASN A 182 -0.06 -24.42 -12.43
CA ASN A 182 1.39 -24.64 -12.50
C ASN A 182 2.08 -23.85 -11.38
N SER A 183 2.57 -24.54 -10.35
CA SER A 183 3.12 -23.89 -9.14
C SER A 183 4.32 -22.99 -9.44
N ASP A 184 5.22 -23.40 -10.32
CA ASP A 184 6.47 -22.67 -10.60
C ASP A 184 6.19 -21.40 -11.41
N LEU A 185 5.34 -21.51 -12.44
CA LEU A 185 4.96 -20.37 -13.25
C LEU A 185 4.06 -19.40 -12.46
N MET A 186 3.16 -19.92 -11.61
CA MET A 186 2.31 -19.09 -10.75
C MET A 186 3.16 -18.31 -9.73
N LYS A 187 4.18 -18.95 -9.13
CA LYS A 187 5.13 -18.26 -8.24
C LYS A 187 5.87 -17.15 -8.98
N ALA A 188 6.39 -17.44 -10.18
CA ALA A 188 7.05 -16.44 -11.01
C ALA A 188 6.09 -15.30 -11.39
N PHE A 189 4.85 -15.61 -11.73
CA PHE A 189 3.82 -14.63 -12.04
C PHE A 189 3.56 -13.67 -10.89
N PHE A 190 3.44 -14.17 -9.66
CA PHE A 190 3.26 -13.30 -8.50
C PHE A 190 4.48 -12.42 -8.21
N TRP A 191 5.70 -12.93 -8.39
CA TRP A 191 6.88 -12.07 -8.30
C TRP A 191 6.85 -10.96 -9.34
N VAL A 192 6.48 -11.26 -10.59
CA VAL A 192 6.35 -10.25 -11.64
C VAL A 192 5.20 -9.28 -11.32
N SER A 193 4.03 -9.74 -10.88
CA SER A 193 2.90 -8.85 -10.58
C SER A 193 3.22 -7.84 -9.49
N ASN A 194 3.95 -8.27 -8.46
CA ASN A 194 4.29 -7.42 -7.31
C ASN A 194 5.49 -6.49 -7.57
N ARG A 195 6.38 -6.82 -8.52
CA ARG A 195 7.71 -6.18 -8.63
C ARG A 195 8.01 -5.58 -9.99
N ALA A 196 7.32 -6.03 -11.02
CA ALA A 196 7.62 -5.56 -12.36
C ALA A 196 7.20 -4.10 -12.52
N MET A 197 8.01 -3.40 -13.30
CA MET A 197 7.84 -1.98 -13.58
C MET A 197 7.61 -1.81 -15.08
N GLN A 198 6.80 -0.83 -15.44
CA GLN A 198 6.56 -0.49 -16.82
C GLN A 198 7.70 0.36 -17.39
N ALA A 199 8.15 0.07 -18.61
CA ALA A 199 9.05 0.95 -19.36
C ALA A 199 8.30 2.17 -19.92
N ASP A 200 8.97 3.33 -20.03
CA ASP A 200 8.35 4.62 -20.41
C ASP A 200 7.65 4.62 -21.79
N THR A 201 7.98 3.66 -22.65
CA THR A 201 7.56 3.64 -24.06
C THR A 201 6.77 2.39 -24.47
N GLY A 202 6.17 1.66 -23.52
CA GLY A 202 5.27 0.56 -23.89
C GLY A 202 4.67 -0.21 -22.73
N ASN A 203 3.79 -1.16 -23.06
CA ASN A 203 3.17 -2.09 -22.10
C ASN A 203 4.10 -3.24 -21.76
N GLN A 204 5.33 -2.93 -21.34
CA GLN A 204 6.35 -3.93 -20.99
C GLN A 204 6.53 -3.97 -19.49
N TRP A 205 6.21 -5.12 -18.88
CA TRP A 205 6.44 -5.37 -17.48
C TRP A 205 7.82 -5.98 -17.29
N LEU A 206 8.71 -5.26 -16.64
CA LEU A 206 10.12 -5.61 -16.51
C LEU A 206 10.50 -5.78 -15.05
N LEU A 207 11.21 -6.87 -14.74
CA LEU A 207 11.87 -7.03 -13.46
C LEU A 207 13.26 -6.37 -13.54
N VAL A 208 13.39 -5.24 -12.85
CA VAL A 208 14.57 -4.38 -12.91
C VAL A 208 15.36 -4.55 -11.61
N PRO A 209 16.50 -5.25 -11.63
CA PRO A 209 17.29 -5.48 -10.43
C PRO A 209 17.63 -4.19 -9.69
N LEU A 210 17.63 -4.24 -8.36
CA LEU A 210 17.82 -3.11 -7.44
C LEU A 210 16.67 -2.08 -7.43
N VAL A 211 16.10 -1.72 -8.58
CA VAL A 211 15.01 -0.73 -8.64
C VAL A 211 13.73 -1.26 -7.98
N ASP A 212 13.48 -2.56 -8.07
CA ASP A 212 12.36 -3.25 -7.39
C ASP A 212 12.54 -3.43 -5.86
N GLN A 213 13.61 -2.85 -5.29
CA GLN A 213 13.85 -2.76 -3.84
C GLN A 213 13.46 -1.38 -3.27
N TYR A 214 13.20 -0.37 -4.10
CA TYR A 214 12.76 0.95 -3.65
C TYR A 214 11.30 0.88 -3.23
N ASN A 215 10.99 1.26 -1.99
CA ASN A 215 9.63 1.21 -1.49
C ASN A 215 8.76 2.35 -2.03
N HIS A 216 7.46 2.11 -1.98
CA HIS A 216 6.46 3.12 -2.27
C HIS A 216 6.28 4.10 -1.10
N HIS A 217 5.97 5.36 -1.42
CA HIS A 217 5.34 6.28 -0.48
C HIS A 217 4.33 7.18 -1.20
N SER A 218 3.15 7.40 -0.60
CA SER A 218 2.05 8.20 -1.19
C SER A 218 2.17 9.69 -0.90
N ASP A 219 2.84 10.09 0.19
CA ASP A 219 3.23 11.48 0.43
C ASP A 219 4.26 11.94 -0.61
N ASP A 220 3.83 12.80 -1.54
CA ASP A 220 4.69 13.46 -2.52
C ASP A 220 5.82 14.25 -1.85
N GLY A 221 5.70 14.62 -0.57
CA GLY A 221 6.74 15.19 0.28
C GLY A 221 7.87 14.23 0.64
N LYS A 222 7.59 12.92 0.78
CA LYS A 222 8.61 11.89 1.07
C LYS A 222 9.19 11.23 -0.18
N VAL A 223 8.44 11.14 -1.27
CA VAL A 223 8.98 10.63 -2.55
C VAL A 223 10.18 11.48 -2.97
N ASN A 224 11.34 10.83 -3.09
CA ASN A 224 12.63 11.49 -3.27
C ASN A 224 13.45 10.89 -4.43
N THR A 225 12.84 10.02 -5.23
CA THR A 225 13.43 9.46 -6.45
C THR A 225 12.51 9.63 -7.66
N ALA A 226 13.11 9.66 -8.84
CA ALA A 226 12.44 9.51 -10.12
C ALA A 226 13.15 8.43 -10.93
N ARG A 227 12.40 7.74 -11.77
CA ARG A 227 12.90 6.68 -12.64
C ARG A 227 12.67 7.04 -14.09
N PHE A 228 13.62 6.63 -14.94
CA PHE A 228 13.54 6.76 -16.38
C PHE A 228 13.92 5.43 -17.00
N ALA A 229 13.10 4.96 -17.93
CA ALA A 229 13.29 3.69 -18.60
C ALA A 229 13.43 3.94 -20.09
N SER A 230 14.67 3.89 -20.59
CA SER A 230 14.92 4.01 -22.01
C SER A 230 15.06 2.62 -22.61
N ARG A 231 14.08 2.26 -23.44
CA ARG A 231 14.01 0.94 -24.09
C ARG A 231 15.31 0.62 -24.85
N GLY A 232 15.88 -0.55 -24.56
CA GLY A 232 17.12 -1.04 -25.17
C GLY A 232 18.40 -0.43 -24.59
N ASN A 233 18.30 0.63 -23.78
CA ASN A 233 19.44 1.23 -23.09
C ASN A 233 19.52 0.69 -21.65
N GLY A 234 18.50 0.99 -20.83
CA GLY A 234 18.48 0.63 -19.41
C GLY A 234 17.47 1.42 -18.59
N PHE A 235 17.53 1.22 -17.28
CA PHE A 235 16.76 1.98 -16.29
C PHE A 235 17.68 2.88 -15.48
N GLU A 236 17.31 4.13 -15.33
CA GLU A 236 18.01 5.12 -14.51
C GLU A 236 17.13 5.54 -13.33
N VAL A 237 17.72 5.64 -12.16
CA VAL A 237 17.09 6.27 -10.99
C VAL A 237 17.91 7.48 -10.60
N ILE A 238 17.25 8.63 -10.42
CA ILE A 238 17.87 9.85 -9.91
C ILE A 238 17.19 10.29 -8.61
N ALA A 239 17.91 11.02 -7.78
CA ALA A 239 17.33 11.72 -6.65
C ALA A 239 16.56 12.97 -7.12
N THR A 240 15.33 13.16 -6.66
CA THR A 240 14.54 14.37 -6.95
C THR A 240 14.63 15.41 -5.84
N LYS A 241 15.17 15.02 -4.69
CA LYS A 241 15.27 15.85 -3.48
C LYS A 241 16.62 15.64 -2.80
N PHE A 242 16.92 16.54 -1.86
CA PHE A 242 18.01 16.34 -0.93
C PHE A 242 17.64 15.20 0.05
N VAL A 243 18.56 14.26 0.24
CA VAL A 243 18.36 13.11 1.12
C VAL A 243 19.53 13.02 2.10
N GLN A 244 19.23 12.96 3.39
CA GLN A 244 20.24 12.83 4.44
C GLN A 244 20.76 11.40 4.51
N ALA A 245 22.01 11.24 4.97
CA ALA A 245 22.54 9.93 5.34
C ALA A 245 21.61 9.23 6.35
N GLY A 246 21.43 7.92 6.17
CA GLY A 246 20.51 7.08 6.93
C GLY A 246 19.04 7.14 6.49
N SER A 247 18.68 8.00 5.52
CA SER A 247 17.29 8.10 5.05
C SER A 247 16.98 7.06 3.97
N GLU A 248 15.72 6.61 3.95
CA GLU A 248 15.20 5.75 2.90
C GLU A 248 14.96 6.52 1.60
N LEU A 249 15.11 5.84 0.47
CA LEU A 249 14.78 6.31 -0.85
C LEU A 249 13.44 5.72 -1.29
N TYR A 250 12.45 6.60 -1.44
CA TYR A 250 11.10 6.23 -1.85
C TYR A 250 10.83 6.58 -3.30
N THR A 251 10.07 5.72 -3.96
CA THR A 251 9.55 5.91 -5.31
C THR A 251 8.02 5.93 -5.32
N LYS A 252 7.43 6.29 -6.45
CA LYS A 252 5.99 6.21 -6.66
C LYS A 252 5.67 4.93 -7.44
N TYR A 253 4.86 4.05 -6.87
CA TYR A 253 4.30 2.91 -7.59
C TYR A 253 3.12 3.40 -8.44
N TRP A 254 2.60 2.54 -9.29
CA TRP A 254 1.35 2.81 -9.98
C TRP A 254 0.19 2.54 -9.00
N GLY A 255 -0.92 3.24 -9.19
CA GLY A 255 -2.07 3.21 -8.27
C GLY A 255 -2.10 4.41 -7.32
N ASP A 256 -3.30 4.68 -6.82
CA ASP A 256 -3.56 5.85 -5.97
C ASP A 256 -4.26 5.51 -4.66
N TYR A 257 -4.72 4.27 -4.46
CA TYR A 257 -5.58 3.91 -3.34
C TYR A 257 -4.97 2.83 -2.43
N THR A 258 -5.12 3.00 -1.13
CA THR A 258 -4.62 2.08 -0.09
C THR A 258 -5.09 0.64 -0.31
N HIS A 259 -6.36 0.44 -0.68
CA HIS A 259 -6.89 -0.90 -0.93
C HIS A 259 -6.28 -1.54 -2.18
N PHE A 260 -5.92 -0.73 -3.18
CA PHE A 260 -5.23 -1.19 -4.37
C PHE A 260 -3.80 -1.62 -4.03
N PHE A 261 -3.07 -0.85 -3.20
CA PHE A 261 -1.72 -1.28 -2.79
C PHE A 261 -1.74 -2.55 -1.94
N PHE A 262 -2.76 -2.69 -1.09
CA PHE A 262 -2.95 -3.92 -0.34
C PHE A 262 -3.26 -5.11 -1.26
N GLU A 263 -4.15 -4.93 -2.23
CA GLU A 263 -4.51 -5.95 -3.21
C GLU A 263 -3.32 -6.41 -4.06
N GLU A 264 -2.55 -5.46 -4.61
CA GLU A 264 -1.49 -5.75 -5.58
C GLU A 264 -0.16 -6.13 -4.94
N PHE A 265 0.18 -5.50 -3.81
CA PHE A 265 1.51 -5.60 -3.20
C PHE A 265 1.48 -6.17 -1.78
N GLY A 266 0.30 -6.30 -1.16
CA GLY A 266 0.16 -6.89 0.16
C GLY A 266 0.74 -6.03 1.29
N PHE A 267 0.61 -4.70 1.19
CA PHE A 267 0.94 -3.80 2.29
C PHE A 267 -0.09 -2.68 2.41
N VAL A 268 -0.17 -2.10 3.61
CA VAL A 268 -0.95 -0.89 3.88
C VAL A 268 0.02 0.28 3.93
N GLU A 269 -0.24 1.30 3.14
CA GLU A 269 0.62 2.48 3.09
C GLU A 269 0.65 3.23 4.43
N GLU A 270 1.78 3.86 4.71
CA GLU A 270 1.80 4.95 5.69
C GLU A 270 0.92 6.11 5.21
N TYR A 271 0.42 6.91 6.16
CA TYR A 271 -0.34 8.10 5.78
C TYR A 271 0.50 9.10 4.98
N PRO A 272 -0.11 9.84 4.03
CA PRO A 272 -1.54 9.91 3.75
C PRO A 272 -2.06 8.66 3.02
N GLN A 273 -3.25 8.22 3.40
CA GLN A 273 -3.94 7.08 2.78
C GLN A 273 -5.10 7.57 1.95
N ARG A 274 -5.30 7.03 0.76
CA ARG A 274 -6.46 7.33 -0.09
C ARG A 274 -7.35 6.11 -0.24
N TRP A 275 -8.66 6.31 -0.17
CA TRP A 275 -9.64 5.23 -0.23
C TRP A 275 -10.70 5.56 -1.27
N GLU A 276 -11.13 4.52 -1.97
CA GLU A 276 -12.32 4.54 -2.84
C GLU A 276 -13.26 3.47 -2.28
N PHE A 277 -14.48 3.87 -1.99
CA PHE A 277 -15.57 2.96 -1.60
C PHE A 277 -16.59 2.97 -2.73
N ASP A 278 -16.55 1.97 -3.59
CA ASP A 278 -17.57 1.79 -4.63
C ASP A 278 -18.79 1.07 -4.03
N LEU A 279 -19.83 1.83 -3.68
CA LEU A 279 -21.03 1.30 -3.05
C LEU A 279 -22.19 1.08 -4.04
N ARG A 280 -21.95 1.24 -5.35
CA ARG A 280 -23.02 1.23 -6.37
C ARG A 280 -23.77 -0.09 -6.44
N HIS A 281 -23.08 -1.21 -6.25
CA HIS A 281 -23.67 -2.55 -6.27
C HIS A 281 -24.60 -2.84 -5.08
N VAL A 282 -24.52 -2.03 -4.02
CA VAL A 282 -25.42 -2.10 -2.85
C VAL A 282 -26.31 -0.87 -2.71
N GLY A 283 -26.42 -0.06 -3.78
CA GLY A 283 -27.34 1.07 -3.87
C GLY A 283 -26.83 2.39 -3.27
N GLY A 284 -25.52 2.51 -3.02
CA GLY A 284 -24.87 3.77 -2.66
C GLY A 284 -24.15 4.44 -3.84
N SER A 285 -23.40 5.49 -3.52
CA SER A 285 -22.53 6.23 -4.44
C SER A 285 -21.05 5.80 -4.28
N VAL A 286 -20.20 6.21 -5.22
CA VAL A 286 -18.73 6.08 -5.04
C VAL A 286 -18.26 7.19 -4.11
N LEU A 287 -17.48 6.83 -3.10
CA LEU A 287 -16.86 7.80 -2.18
C LEU A 287 -15.35 7.73 -2.29
N GLU A 288 -14.72 8.84 -2.64
CA GLU A 288 -13.26 8.94 -2.65
C GLU A 288 -12.78 9.92 -1.57
N VAL A 289 -11.88 9.45 -0.71
CA VAL A 289 -11.35 10.24 0.40
C VAL A 289 -9.84 10.07 0.55
N ARG A 290 -9.17 11.10 1.06
CA ARG A 290 -7.80 11.00 1.58
C ARG A 290 -7.77 11.33 3.07
N LEU A 291 -7.10 10.49 3.84
CA LEU A 291 -6.83 10.69 5.25
C LEU A 291 -5.38 11.10 5.43
N SER A 292 -5.16 12.24 6.07
CA SER A 292 -3.83 12.72 6.46
C SER A 292 -3.81 12.98 7.97
N PRO A 293 -2.77 12.57 8.72
CA PRO A 293 -2.66 12.87 10.15
C PRO A 293 -2.55 14.38 10.34
N ILE A 294 -3.26 14.91 11.34
CA ILE A 294 -3.12 16.32 11.71
C ILE A 294 -1.79 16.48 12.46
N GLN A 295 -0.86 17.22 11.84
CA GLN A 295 0.44 17.51 12.46
C GLN A 295 0.24 18.26 13.78
N ASN A 296 0.95 17.84 14.83
CA ASN A 296 0.88 18.41 16.19
C ASN A 296 -0.48 18.25 16.90
N ALA A 297 -1.35 17.34 16.44
CA ALA A 297 -2.56 17.00 17.19
C ALA A 297 -2.20 16.42 18.56
N THR A 298 -2.91 16.85 19.60
CA THR A 298 -2.79 16.27 20.95
C THR A 298 -3.27 14.83 21.01
N ASN A 299 -4.12 14.44 20.05
CA ASN A 299 -4.60 13.09 19.87
C ASN A 299 -4.09 12.56 18.51
N PRO A 300 -3.26 11.49 18.50
CA PRO A 300 -2.73 10.90 17.27
C PRO A 300 -3.80 10.27 16.36
N LYS A 301 -5.06 10.18 16.83
CA LYS A 301 -6.22 9.70 16.06
C LYS A 301 -6.98 10.80 15.32
N GLN A 302 -6.45 12.03 15.30
CA GLN A 302 -7.07 13.11 14.55
C GLN A 302 -6.52 13.14 13.13
N PHE A 303 -7.43 13.01 12.17
CA PHE A 303 -7.13 13.05 10.76
C PHE A 303 -7.81 14.25 10.10
N HIS A 304 -7.13 14.83 9.13
CA HIS A 304 -7.75 15.66 8.11
C HIS A 304 -8.29 14.73 7.02
N LEU A 305 -9.60 14.79 6.80
CA LEU A 305 -10.28 14.07 5.73
C LEU A 305 -10.55 15.04 4.57
N GLU A 306 -10.00 14.71 3.41
CA GLU A 306 -10.21 15.40 2.13
C GLU A 306 -11.15 14.57 1.26
N TRP A 307 -12.24 15.16 0.78
CA TRP A 307 -13.18 14.54 -0.16
C TRP A 307 -12.74 14.81 -1.61
N PHE A 308 -12.74 13.78 -2.45
CA PHE A 308 -12.54 13.89 -3.91
C PHE A 308 -13.83 13.74 -4.70
N THR A 309 -14.88 13.24 -4.03
CA THR A 309 -16.26 13.21 -4.52
C THR A 309 -17.10 14.24 -3.77
N ASP A 310 -18.35 14.42 -4.22
CA ASP A 310 -19.35 15.12 -3.43
C ASP A 310 -19.55 14.43 -2.06
N THR A 311 -20.16 15.16 -1.13
CA THR A 311 -20.51 14.61 0.18
C THR A 311 -21.42 13.38 0.01
N PRO A 312 -21.25 12.36 0.87
CA PRO A 312 -21.98 11.11 0.74
C PRO A 312 -23.49 11.32 0.95
N ASP A 313 -24.30 10.68 0.10
CA ASP A 313 -25.75 10.61 0.31
C ASP A 313 -26.12 9.76 1.54
N ILE A 314 -27.38 9.88 2.00
CA ILE A 314 -27.88 9.18 3.19
C ILE A 314 -27.73 7.66 3.04
N ALA A 315 -27.98 7.11 1.86
CA ALA A 315 -27.91 5.67 1.62
C ALA A 315 -26.47 5.16 1.77
N SER A 316 -25.51 5.87 1.20
CA SER A 316 -24.07 5.63 1.31
C SER A 316 -23.64 5.71 2.77
N MET A 317 -24.11 6.72 3.51
CA MET A 317 -23.80 6.85 4.93
C MET A 317 -24.36 5.72 5.80
N ASP A 318 -25.57 5.25 5.52
CA ASP A 318 -26.16 4.11 6.21
C ASP A 318 -25.38 2.81 5.94
N ILE A 319 -24.89 2.62 4.71
CA ILE A 319 -24.01 1.51 4.36
C ILE A 319 -22.70 1.60 5.16
N MET A 320 -22.03 2.76 5.16
CA MET A 320 -20.76 2.96 5.86
C MET A 320 -20.88 2.74 7.37
N LYS A 321 -21.94 3.25 8.00
CA LYS A 321 -22.22 3.04 9.44
C LYS A 321 -22.43 1.56 9.75
N ARG A 322 -23.20 0.85 8.91
CA ARG A 322 -23.44 -0.60 9.08
C ARG A 322 -22.15 -1.41 8.94
N GLU A 323 -21.34 -1.11 7.94
CA GLU A 323 -20.07 -1.81 7.72
C GLU A 323 -19.05 -1.53 8.84
N LEU A 324 -19.02 -0.30 9.36
CA LEU A 324 -18.21 0.04 10.53
C LEU A 324 -18.59 -0.82 11.75
N ILE A 325 -19.89 -0.95 12.05
CA ILE A 325 -20.38 -1.81 13.14
C ILE A 325 -20.01 -3.27 12.88
N ARG A 326 -20.15 -3.75 11.63
CA ARG A 326 -19.79 -5.13 11.26
C ARG A 326 -18.31 -5.41 11.48
N LEU A 327 -17.42 -4.48 11.13
CA LEU A 327 -15.98 -4.63 11.34
C LEU A 327 -15.58 -4.58 12.82
N GLN A 328 -16.27 -3.80 13.64
CA GLN A 328 -16.08 -3.81 15.10
C GLN A 328 -16.47 -5.17 15.69
N GLU A 329 -17.56 -5.75 15.20
CA GLU A 329 -18.00 -7.09 15.59
C GLU A 329 -17.02 -8.16 15.09
N PHE A 330 -16.51 -8.01 13.87
CA PHE A 330 -15.46 -8.88 13.33
C PHE A 330 -14.21 -8.85 14.22
N GLU A 331 -13.74 -7.67 14.63
CA GLU A 331 -12.62 -7.54 15.55
C GLU A 331 -12.88 -8.27 16.87
N ARG A 332 -14.08 -8.09 17.43
CA ARG A 332 -14.48 -8.70 18.70
C ARG A 332 -14.50 -10.23 18.65
N VAL A 333 -14.95 -10.81 17.53
CA VAL A 333 -15.17 -12.25 17.39
C VAL A 333 -13.93 -12.97 16.84
N TYR A 334 -13.27 -12.40 15.83
CA TYR A 334 -12.22 -13.06 15.06
C TYR A 334 -10.82 -12.60 15.47
N LEU A 335 -10.62 -11.29 15.65
CA LEU A 335 -9.27 -10.74 15.88
C LEU A 335 -8.82 -10.86 17.35
N LYS A 336 -9.74 -10.93 18.31
CA LYS A 336 -9.39 -11.14 19.73
C LYS A 336 -8.77 -12.50 20.02
N ASP A 337 -9.05 -13.50 19.19
CA ASP A 337 -8.50 -14.85 19.30
C ASP A 337 -7.90 -15.27 17.95
N LEU A 338 -7.15 -14.36 17.33
CA LEU A 338 -6.54 -14.60 16.02
C LEU A 338 -5.56 -15.78 16.06
N ASP A 339 -4.98 -16.06 17.24
CA ASP A 339 -4.09 -17.19 17.47
C ASP A 339 -4.78 -18.55 17.33
N SER A 340 -6.09 -18.65 17.62
CA SER A 340 -6.88 -19.87 17.39
C SER A 340 -6.96 -20.30 15.92
N TYR A 341 -6.74 -19.37 14.98
CA TYR A 341 -6.69 -19.65 13.54
C TYR A 341 -5.32 -20.23 13.13
N HIS A 342 -4.96 -21.39 13.68
CA HIS A 342 -3.65 -22.01 13.44
C HIS A 342 -3.34 -22.32 11.96
N SER A 343 -4.38 -22.42 11.12
CA SER A 343 -4.22 -22.64 9.67
C SER A 343 -3.79 -21.39 8.90
N VAL A 344 -3.99 -20.20 9.46
CA VAL A 344 -3.59 -18.94 8.81
C VAL A 344 -2.15 -18.59 9.24
N PRO A 345 -1.20 -18.46 8.30
CA PRO A 345 0.15 -18.00 8.59
C PRO A 345 0.17 -16.67 9.37
N LYS A 346 1.16 -16.49 10.26
CA LYS A 346 1.32 -15.26 11.05
C LYS A 346 1.40 -14.01 10.15
N THR A 347 2.17 -14.08 9.07
CA THR A 347 2.32 -12.96 8.13
C THR A 347 0.99 -12.52 7.51
N GLU A 348 0.14 -13.46 7.11
CA GLU A 348 -1.21 -13.18 6.60
C GLU A 348 -2.09 -12.55 7.69
N LYS A 349 -2.04 -13.07 8.92
CA LYS A 349 -2.76 -12.50 10.08
C LYS A 349 -2.37 -11.05 10.35
N ASP A 350 -1.07 -10.77 10.36
CA ASP A 350 -0.54 -9.43 10.62
C ASP A 350 -0.99 -8.44 9.54
N LEU A 351 -0.99 -8.87 8.27
CA LEU A 351 -1.47 -8.06 7.14
C LEU A 351 -2.98 -7.83 7.19
N ILE A 352 -3.78 -8.85 7.50
CA ILE A 352 -5.24 -8.72 7.72
C ILE A 352 -5.52 -7.72 8.84
N LEU A 353 -4.80 -7.81 9.96
CA LEU A 353 -4.96 -6.92 11.09
C LEU A 353 -4.55 -5.48 10.76
N GLY A 354 -3.44 -5.30 10.03
CA GLY A 354 -3.01 -3.98 9.55
C GLY A 354 -4.06 -3.33 8.65
N TYR A 355 -4.59 -4.09 7.69
CA TYR A 355 -5.63 -3.62 6.78
C TYR A 355 -6.95 -3.32 7.49
N HIS A 356 -7.38 -4.21 8.39
CA HIS A 356 -8.57 -4.01 9.23
C HIS A 356 -8.53 -2.66 9.94
N ARG A 357 -7.42 -2.35 10.60
CA ARG A 357 -7.26 -1.10 11.37
C ARG A 357 -7.30 0.13 10.47
N ALA A 358 -6.65 0.08 9.31
CA ALA A 358 -6.63 1.17 8.36
C ALA A 358 -8.04 1.42 7.76
N LEU A 359 -8.73 0.34 7.37
CA LEU A 359 -10.10 0.39 6.85
C LEU A 359 -11.09 0.90 7.90
N MET A 360 -11.01 0.39 9.13
CA MET A 360 -11.80 0.88 10.28
C MET A 360 -11.60 2.37 10.51
N THR A 361 -10.35 2.84 10.45
CA THR A 361 -10.03 4.26 10.62
C THR A 361 -10.64 5.09 9.49
N ALA A 362 -10.50 4.65 8.23
CA ALA A 362 -11.10 5.32 7.09
C ALA A 362 -12.62 5.45 7.21
N LEU A 363 -13.32 4.35 7.53
CA LEU A 363 -14.77 4.33 7.73
C LEU A 363 -15.21 5.24 8.88
N ASP A 364 -14.52 5.19 10.02
CA ASP A 364 -14.82 6.03 11.17
C ASP A 364 -14.69 7.52 10.83
N GLN A 365 -13.60 7.93 10.16
CA GLN A 365 -13.40 9.32 9.76
C GLN A 365 -14.44 9.79 8.75
N VAL A 366 -14.84 8.95 7.79
CA VAL A 366 -15.94 9.24 6.86
C VAL A 366 -17.25 9.48 7.61
N VAL A 367 -17.59 8.60 8.56
CA VAL A 367 -18.83 8.72 9.35
C VAL A 367 -18.83 9.97 10.23
N VAL A 368 -17.71 10.27 10.89
CA VAL A 368 -17.56 11.46 11.72
C VAL A 368 -17.66 12.74 10.89
N ALA A 369 -16.96 12.82 9.75
CA ALA A 369 -16.96 13.99 8.89
C ALA A 369 -18.36 14.29 8.31
N ALA A 370 -19.06 13.27 7.81
CA ALA A 370 -20.41 13.44 7.28
C ALA A 370 -21.41 13.90 8.37
N SER A 371 -21.31 13.34 9.57
CA SER A 371 -22.18 13.73 10.70
C SER A 371 -21.93 15.15 11.20
N ALA A 372 -20.72 15.70 10.98
CA ALA A 372 -20.41 17.09 11.32
C ALA A 372 -21.04 18.07 10.32
N GLY A 373 -21.08 17.72 9.03
CA GLY A 373 -21.73 18.53 7.98
C GLY A 373 -23.23 18.69 8.20
N GLU A 374 -23.92 17.60 8.58
CA GLU A 374 -25.37 17.62 8.87
C GLU A 374 -25.71 18.64 9.98
N ARG A 375 -24.87 18.74 11.02
CA ARG A 375 -25.09 19.70 12.11
C ARG A 375 -24.88 21.14 11.69
N SER A 376 -23.87 21.42 10.87
CA SER A 376 -23.66 22.79 10.39
C SER A 376 -24.81 23.27 9.51
N GLU A 377 -25.37 22.39 8.66
CA GLU A 377 -26.53 22.73 7.83
C GLU A 377 -27.80 22.92 8.65
N GLU A 378 -28.02 22.10 9.68
CA GLU A 378 -29.14 22.26 10.61
C GLU A 378 -29.01 23.57 11.42
N GLU A 379 -27.82 23.88 11.94
CA GLU A 379 -27.54 25.13 12.66
C GLU A 379 -27.69 26.36 11.76
N GLU A 380 -27.23 26.31 10.50
CA GLU A 380 -27.39 27.39 9.53
C GLU A 380 -28.86 27.57 9.13
N CYS A 381 -29.60 26.48 8.90
CA CYS A 381 -31.04 26.53 8.61
C CYS A 381 -31.83 27.13 9.79
N ILE A 382 -31.53 26.73 11.02
CA ILE A 382 -32.13 27.30 12.24
C ILE A 382 -31.81 28.80 12.33
N ALA A 383 -30.58 29.21 12.04
CA ALA A 383 -30.17 30.61 12.04
C ALA A 383 -30.93 31.44 10.97
N GLU A 384 -31.07 30.92 9.76
CA GLU A 384 -31.82 31.59 8.68
C GLU A 384 -33.33 31.70 8.98
N MET A 385 -33.93 30.65 9.55
CA MET A 385 -35.32 30.68 10.01
C MET A 385 -35.52 31.73 11.10
N ALA A 386 -34.59 31.81 12.06
CA ALA A 386 -34.64 32.81 13.12
C ALA A 386 -34.55 34.25 12.57
N VAL A 387 -33.69 34.51 11.59
CA VAL A 387 -33.58 35.83 10.95
C VAL A 387 -34.86 36.18 10.20
N THR A 388 -35.44 35.24 9.45
CA THR A 388 -36.71 35.44 8.73
C THR A 388 -37.86 35.74 9.68
N CYS A 389 -38.03 34.97 10.75
CA CYS A 389 -39.06 35.20 11.76
C CYS A 389 -38.92 36.56 12.47
N LEU A 390 -37.68 36.99 12.77
CA LEU A 390 -37.42 38.30 13.35
C LEU A 390 -37.66 39.44 12.34
N GLY A 391 -37.37 39.23 11.06
CA GLY A 391 -37.64 40.19 9.99
C GLY A 391 -39.14 40.42 9.74
N GLU A 392 -39.95 39.36 9.72
CA GLU A 392 -41.41 39.47 9.59
C GLU A 392 -42.07 40.13 10.81
N SER A 393 -41.56 39.84 12.00
CA SER A 393 -42.04 40.47 13.24
C SER A 393 -41.77 41.98 13.26
N ARG A 394 -40.65 42.44 12.67
CA ARG A 394 -40.36 43.88 12.52
C ARG A 394 -41.24 44.57 11.47
N ARG A 395 -41.62 43.89 10.38
CA ARG A 395 -42.54 44.46 9.37
C ARG A 395 -43.96 44.66 9.88
N LYS A 396 -44.43 43.83 10.83
CA LYS A 396 -45.76 43.98 11.45
C LYS A 396 -45.84 45.05 12.54
N LEU A 397 -44.72 45.65 12.94
CA LEU A 397 -44.64 46.67 13.99
C LEU A 397 -44.26 48.06 13.48
N SER A 398 -44.18 48.25 12.15
CA SER A 398 -44.05 49.58 11.55
C SER A 398 -45.45 50.16 11.30
N PRO A 399 -45.80 51.33 11.86
CA PRO A 399 -47.10 52.00 11.67
C PRO A 399 -47.37 52.40 10.22
#